data_AF-A0A973EM51-F1
#
_entry.id   AF-A0A973EM51-F1
#
_cell.length_a   1.000
_cell.length_b   1.000
_cell.length_c   1.000
_cell.angle_alpha   90.00
_cell.angle_beta   90.00
_cell.angle_gamma   90.00
#
_symmetry.space_group_name_H-M   'P 1'
#
loop_
_entity.id
_entity.type
_entity.pdbx_description
1 polymer ?
#
loop_
_entity_poly.entity_id
_entity_poly.type
_entity_poly.pdbx_seq_one_letter_code
_entity_poly.pdbx_strand_id
1 'polypeptide(L)'
;MHELLMPGNGRRRLLLGNEAIVRGAVEGNVRFVAAYPGTPSSEIIDRFSQLALEAGIYAEYSVNEKVSMEVACAAAVSGVRSLCSMKHVGLNVAADAFMTLAYVGVKAGMVIVVADDPFLHSSQNEQDNRYYAKMAGVPMLEPSTPEEARAMTTEALDLSEEYGIPCILRTTTRVNHCRGPVTFGDLPSKAPAAVFKKDPFNLVVVPMVGRKLRLALLDKLKKLQDASEHSSLNFTEGSGKWGVVTSGASYLFVKDSVRDLELEGRVKVLKLGFTFPYPKAVIRDFMSDLEKVLVVEELDPFLEEAVRITAQEAGLPVLVAGKGDDLVPRAFELDAVKVKKAMSSFFQVDYEPPEVFTAPQLPSRPPNLCPGCPHRATYYSVKKVFGDEAVYPTDIGCYTLGVLPPLRMADFLICMGSGVSTAGGFSKVLDQPVVAFIGDSTFFHSGITGLINGISHDHRFLLVVLDNGTTAMTGHQPHPGIELTPEGKIEPKVSLEKVIAGCGVKHAATVNPLQVKKTQDVLQELRRTMKEPGVSVLISKSPCPLYENRLLGKRRKVVFEVDESSCDLCKRCLEDLGCPAFSWSTSAAGDTCIRINEALCSGCSVCAQICKSIRPKKIGEGKGGNE
;
A
#
# COMPACT_ATOMS: atom_id res chain seq x y z
N MET A 1 -20.87 -19.30 34.14
CA MET A 1 -19.41 -19.48 34.12
C MET A 1 -18.93 -19.92 32.78
N HIS A 2 -18.53 -18.91 31.99
CA HIS A 2 -17.83 -19.07 30.73
C HIS A 2 -16.64 -20.01 30.89
N GLU A 3 -16.34 -20.82 29.87
CA GLU A 3 -15.33 -21.88 29.98
C GLU A 3 -13.94 -21.33 30.31
N LEU A 4 -13.60 -20.13 29.80
CA LEU A 4 -12.35 -19.42 30.08
C LEU A 4 -12.29 -18.79 31.48
N LEU A 5 -13.38 -18.79 32.26
CA LEU A 5 -13.44 -18.31 33.65
C LEU A 5 -13.43 -19.44 34.68
N MET A 6 -13.28 -20.67 34.22
CA MET A 6 -13.10 -21.82 35.10
C MET A 6 -11.80 -21.68 35.93
N PRO A 7 -11.79 -22.13 37.20
CA PRO A 7 -10.61 -21.99 38.07
C PRO A 7 -9.42 -22.84 37.59
N GLY A 8 -8.22 -22.38 37.95
CA GLY A 8 -6.91 -22.94 37.62
C GLY A 8 -6.77 -24.38 38.04
N ASN A 9 -6.59 -24.68 39.33
CA ASN A 9 -6.62 -26.02 39.96
C ASN A 9 -6.02 -27.19 39.12
N GLY A 10 -4.98 -26.96 38.32
CA GLY A 10 -4.40 -27.97 37.42
C GLY A 10 -5.25 -28.35 36.19
N ARG A 11 -6.32 -27.59 35.89
CA ARG A 11 -7.24 -27.80 34.77
C ARG A 11 -6.53 -27.54 33.45
N ARG A 12 -6.70 -28.48 32.52
CA ARG A 12 -6.25 -28.33 31.13
C ARG A 12 -7.42 -28.36 30.15
N ARG A 13 -7.35 -27.51 29.14
CA ARG A 13 -8.33 -27.41 28.05
C ARG A 13 -7.62 -27.30 26.71
N LEU A 14 -8.21 -27.88 25.66
CA LEU A 14 -7.77 -27.62 24.30
C LEU A 14 -8.34 -26.29 23.86
N LEU A 15 -7.50 -25.26 23.83
CA LEU A 15 -7.89 -23.92 23.40
C LEU A 15 -7.26 -23.59 22.06
N LEU A 16 -7.95 -22.77 21.29
CA LEU A 16 -7.40 -22.02 20.17
C LEU A 16 -6.34 -21.04 20.69
N GLY A 17 -5.34 -20.68 19.87
CA GLY A 17 -4.36 -19.65 20.26
C GLY A 17 -5.00 -18.33 20.69
N ASN A 18 -6.05 -17.87 19.99
CA ASN A 18 -6.80 -16.67 20.38
C ASN A 18 -7.53 -16.83 21.73
N GLU A 19 -8.13 -17.99 21.98
CA GLU A 19 -8.77 -18.29 23.28
C GLU A 19 -7.72 -18.36 24.40
N ALA A 20 -6.52 -18.81 24.08
CA ALA A 20 -5.41 -18.85 25.01
C ALA A 20 -4.89 -17.46 25.35
N ILE A 21 -4.81 -16.54 24.37
CA ILE A 21 -4.52 -15.11 24.62
C ILE A 21 -5.56 -14.50 25.56
N VAL A 22 -6.84 -14.74 25.27
CA VAL A 22 -7.95 -14.27 26.12
C VAL A 22 -7.81 -14.82 27.53
N ARG A 23 -7.53 -16.13 27.66
CA ARG A 23 -7.31 -16.77 28.95
C ARG A 23 -6.15 -16.12 29.71
N GLY A 24 -5.01 -15.91 29.05
CA GLY A 24 -3.83 -15.25 29.62
C GLY A 24 -4.10 -13.81 30.04
N ALA A 25 -4.87 -13.07 29.26
CA ALA A 25 -5.26 -11.70 29.62
C ALA A 25 -6.23 -11.65 30.81
N VAL A 26 -7.18 -12.58 30.93
CA VAL A 26 -8.07 -12.66 32.09
C VAL A 26 -7.26 -12.98 33.36
N GLU A 27 -6.32 -13.94 33.29
CA GLU A 27 -5.41 -14.28 34.39
C GLU A 27 -4.46 -13.13 34.73
N GLY A 28 -3.99 -12.41 33.71
CA GLY A 28 -3.22 -11.18 33.83
C GLY A 28 -4.03 -9.96 34.28
N ASN A 29 -5.28 -10.15 34.71
CA ASN A 29 -6.16 -9.11 35.26
C ASN A 29 -6.52 -7.98 34.29
N VAL A 30 -6.59 -8.24 32.99
CA VAL A 30 -7.10 -7.27 32.00
C VAL A 30 -8.56 -6.95 32.33
N ARG A 31 -8.89 -5.65 32.26
CA ARG A 31 -10.25 -5.13 32.53
C ARG A 31 -10.78 -4.21 31.44
N PHE A 32 -9.95 -3.88 30.44
CA PHE A 32 -10.34 -3.10 29.29
C PHE A 32 -9.80 -3.71 28.01
N VAL A 33 -10.67 -3.98 27.04
CA VAL A 33 -10.30 -4.54 25.75
C VAL A 33 -10.94 -3.76 24.63
N ALA A 34 -10.17 -3.43 23.61
CA ALA A 34 -10.68 -2.82 22.39
C ALA A 34 -10.09 -3.50 21.15
N ALA A 35 -10.84 -3.53 20.06
CA ALA A 35 -10.34 -4.04 18.79
C ALA A 35 -11.03 -3.35 17.63
N TYR A 36 -10.35 -3.30 16.48
CA TYR A 36 -11.03 -3.25 15.20
C TYR A 36 -10.97 -4.67 14.62
N PRO A 37 -12.06 -5.20 14.04
CA PRO A 37 -12.10 -6.59 13.60
C PRO A 37 -11.03 -6.86 12.52
N GLY A 38 -10.29 -7.96 12.67
CA GLY A 38 -9.28 -8.38 11.69
C GLY A 38 -8.71 -9.77 12.00
N THR A 39 -8.88 -10.72 11.08
CA THR A 39 -8.25 -12.05 11.16
C THR A 39 -6.73 -11.91 11.00
N PRO A 40 -5.93 -12.69 11.75
CA PRO A 40 -6.31 -13.77 12.65
C PRO A 40 -6.46 -13.37 14.12
N SER A 41 -6.83 -12.11 14.42
CA SER A 41 -7.01 -11.61 15.80
C SER A 41 -8.46 -11.51 16.28
N SER A 42 -9.46 -11.64 15.39
CA SER A 42 -10.87 -11.35 15.69
C SER A 42 -11.46 -12.17 16.84
N GLU A 43 -11.09 -13.46 16.95
CA GLU A 43 -11.63 -14.34 18.00
C GLU A 43 -11.24 -13.88 19.41
N ILE A 44 -10.22 -13.03 19.55
CA ILE A 44 -9.80 -12.48 20.83
C ILE A 44 -10.92 -11.60 21.40
N ILE A 45 -11.34 -10.56 20.67
CA ILE A 45 -12.39 -9.63 21.12
C ILE A 45 -13.77 -10.30 21.17
N ASP A 46 -14.04 -11.29 20.32
CA ASP A 46 -15.27 -12.09 20.38
C ASP A 46 -15.40 -12.84 21.71
N ARG A 47 -14.32 -13.51 22.12
CA ARG A 47 -14.28 -14.24 23.38
C ARG A 47 -14.35 -13.30 24.57
N PHE A 48 -13.70 -12.14 24.52
CA PHE A 48 -13.86 -11.12 25.56
C PHE A 48 -15.29 -10.61 25.65
N SER A 49 -15.96 -10.35 24.54
CA SER A 49 -17.36 -9.91 24.52
C SER A 49 -18.30 -10.93 25.17
N GLN A 50 -18.04 -12.23 25.00
CA GLN A 50 -18.81 -13.32 25.61
C GLN A 50 -18.63 -13.42 27.13
N LEU A 51 -17.42 -13.15 27.64
CA LEU A 51 -17.10 -13.28 29.07
C LEU A 51 -17.11 -11.95 29.84
N ALA A 52 -17.21 -10.82 29.14
CA ALA A 52 -17.06 -9.46 29.67
C ALA A 52 -17.87 -9.19 30.94
N LEU A 53 -19.18 -9.45 30.88
CA LEU A 53 -20.10 -9.22 32.00
C LEU A 53 -19.75 -10.08 33.23
N GLU A 54 -19.42 -11.35 33.02
CA GLU A 54 -19.10 -12.29 34.10
C GLU A 54 -17.71 -12.02 34.70
N ALA A 55 -16.76 -11.57 33.89
CA ALA A 55 -15.38 -11.28 34.29
C ALA A 55 -15.19 -9.84 34.81
N GLY A 56 -16.19 -8.97 34.70
CA GLY A 56 -16.07 -7.55 35.02
C GLY A 56 -15.08 -6.81 34.09
N ILE A 57 -15.07 -7.19 32.81
CA ILE A 57 -14.21 -6.63 31.76
C ILE A 57 -15.05 -5.76 30.84
N TYR A 58 -14.56 -4.56 30.52
CA TYR A 58 -15.11 -3.76 29.44
C TYR A 58 -14.49 -4.21 28.12
N ALA A 59 -15.32 -4.51 27.11
CA ALA A 59 -14.89 -4.92 25.79
C ALA A 59 -15.65 -4.13 24.71
N GLU A 60 -14.94 -3.56 23.74
CA GLU A 60 -15.57 -2.84 22.63
C GLU A 60 -14.92 -3.13 21.27
N TYR A 61 -15.73 -2.99 20.22
CA TYR A 61 -15.22 -2.75 18.88
C TYR A 61 -15.13 -1.25 18.64
N SER A 62 -13.93 -0.78 18.34
CA SER A 62 -13.69 0.62 17.99
C SER A 62 -13.86 0.83 16.47
N VAL A 63 -13.95 2.09 16.03
CA VAL A 63 -14.20 2.43 14.61
C VAL A 63 -13.01 2.20 13.68
N ASN A 64 -11.79 2.10 14.22
CA ASN A 64 -10.56 1.70 13.54
C ASN A 64 -9.49 1.31 14.58
N GLU A 65 -8.34 0.82 14.13
CA GLU A 65 -7.25 0.36 14.98
C GLU A 65 -6.59 1.48 15.79
N LYS A 66 -6.57 2.71 15.26
CA LYS A 66 -6.08 3.88 15.98
C LYS A 66 -6.94 4.14 17.23
N VAL A 67 -8.26 4.19 17.06
CA VAL A 67 -9.19 4.42 18.18
C VAL A 67 -9.10 3.27 19.17
N SER A 68 -9.04 2.02 18.69
CA SER A 68 -8.85 0.82 19.55
C SER A 68 -7.61 0.95 20.45
N MET A 69 -6.47 1.36 19.88
CA MET A 69 -5.25 1.57 20.64
C MET A 69 -5.36 2.73 21.64
N GLU A 70 -6.00 3.84 21.26
CA GLU A 70 -6.15 5.03 22.10
C GLU A 70 -7.05 4.77 23.33
N VAL A 71 -8.17 4.07 23.15
CA VAL A 71 -9.05 3.74 24.28
C VAL A 71 -8.41 2.73 25.24
N ALA A 72 -7.66 1.75 24.72
CA ALA A 72 -6.92 0.79 25.54
C ALA A 72 -5.76 1.47 26.28
N CYS A 73 -5.07 2.42 25.64
CA CYS A 73 -4.05 3.26 26.27
C CYS A 73 -4.65 4.08 27.43
N ALA A 74 -5.82 4.70 27.24
CA ALA A 74 -6.48 5.50 28.27
C ALA A 74 -6.76 4.68 29.55
N ALA A 75 -7.15 3.41 29.40
CA ALA A 75 -7.28 2.48 30.51
C ALA A 75 -5.92 2.20 31.19
N ALA A 76 -4.90 1.87 30.40
CA ALA A 76 -3.56 1.54 30.89
C ALA A 76 -2.90 2.67 31.69
N VAL A 77 -2.98 3.92 31.21
CA VAL A 77 -2.44 5.10 31.92
C VAL A 77 -3.25 5.48 33.17
N SER A 78 -4.46 4.93 33.30
CA SER A 78 -5.36 5.09 34.45
C SER A 78 -5.23 3.93 35.45
N GLY A 79 -4.22 3.08 35.32
CA GLY A 79 -3.96 1.97 36.24
C GLY A 79 -4.82 0.73 36.00
N VAL A 80 -5.42 0.61 34.81
CA VAL A 80 -6.26 -0.53 34.42
C VAL A 80 -5.55 -1.31 33.31
N ARG A 81 -5.20 -2.57 33.56
CA ARG A 81 -4.58 -3.43 32.55
C ARG A 81 -5.48 -3.58 31.33
N SER A 82 -4.91 -3.40 30.14
CA SER A 82 -5.67 -3.34 28.90
C SER A 82 -5.05 -4.15 27.77
N LEU A 83 -5.87 -4.49 26.80
CA LEU A 83 -5.46 -5.18 25.59
C LEU A 83 -6.12 -4.53 24.39
N CYS A 84 -5.35 -4.24 23.34
CA CYS A 84 -5.92 -3.97 22.02
C CYS A 84 -5.43 -5.00 21.02
N SER A 85 -6.34 -5.54 20.21
CA SER A 85 -6.00 -6.52 19.18
C SER A 85 -6.28 -5.98 17.78
N MET A 86 -5.37 -6.26 16.86
CA MET A 86 -5.48 -5.94 15.44
C MET A 86 -4.66 -6.91 14.60
N LYS A 87 -4.92 -6.96 13.30
CA LYS A 87 -4.01 -7.57 12.33
C LYS A 87 -2.82 -6.64 12.03
N HIS A 88 -1.77 -7.14 11.38
CA HIS A 88 -0.54 -6.35 11.14
C HIS A 88 -0.73 -5.02 10.42
N VAL A 89 -1.54 -4.95 9.36
CA VAL A 89 -1.78 -3.68 8.65
C VAL A 89 -2.55 -2.68 9.50
N GLY A 90 -3.28 -3.17 10.49
CA GLY A 90 -3.95 -2.35 11.49
C GLY A 90 -2.96 -1.49 12.26
N LEU A 91 -1.73 -1.98 12.45
CA LEU A 91 -0.67 -1.18 13.06
C LEU A 91 -0.24 0.00 12.17
N ASN A 92 -0.46 -0.03 10.84
CA ASN A 92 -0.27 1.17 10.01
C ASN A 92 -1.30 2.24 10.32
N VAL A 93 -2.56 1.83 10.48
CA VAL A 93 -3.65 2.74 10.83
C VAL A 93 -3.41 3.31 12.24
N ALA A 94 -2.90 2.48 13.15
CA ALA A 94 -2.58 2.87 14.52
C ALA A 94 -1.17 3.47 14.72
N ALA A 95 -0.34 3.56 13.67
CA ALA A 95 1.09 3.87 13.78
C ALA A 95 1.36 5.19 14.52
N ASP A 96 0.55 6.21 14.26
CA ASP A 96 0.63 7.51 14.91
C ASP A 96 0.47 7.41 16.44
N ALA A 97 -0.56 6.68 16.89
CA ALA A 97 -0.79 6.44 18.32
C ALA A 97 0.32 5.56 18.91
N PHE A 98 0.72 4.52 18.18
CA PHE A 98 1.73 3.55 18.60
C PHE A 98 3.09 4.20 18.86
N MET A 99 3.59 5.02 17.92
CA MET A 99 4.89 5.67 18.01
C MET A 99 4.99 6.60 19.21
N THR A 100 3.90 7.31 19.53
CA THR A 100 3.85 8.24 20.68
C THR A 100 3.67 7.49 22.00
N LEU A 101 2.88 6.40 21.99
CA LEU A 101 2.64 5.58 23.17
C LEU A 101 3.93 4.95 23.70
N ALA A 102 4.88 4.60 22.83
CA ALA A 102 6.20 4.12 23.23
C ALA A 102 6.96 5.10 24.13
N TYR A 103 6.66 6.40 24.01
CA TYR A 103 7.25 7.47 24.82
C TYR A 103 6.42 7.70 26.07
N VAL A 104 5.11 7.93 25.92
CA VAL A 104 4.18 8.18 27.04
C VAL A 104 4.26 7.07 28.07
N GLY A 105 4.42 5.83 27.59
CA GLY A 105 4.41 4.65 28.41
C GLY A 105 3.03 4.33 28.95
N VAL A 106 2.98 3.37 29.86
CA VAL A 106 1.75 2.93 30.53
C VAL A 106 2.01 2.74 32.02
N LYS A 107 0.95 2.80 32.83
CA LYS A 107 1.04 2.60 34.30
C LYS A 107 0.60 1.21 34.73
N ALA A 108 -0.38 0.66 34.05
CA ALA A 108 -0.74 -0.74 34.12
C ALA A 108 -0.41 -1.40 32.79
N GLY A 109 -0.15 -2.71 32.81
CA GLY A 109 0.22 -3.48 31.62
C GLY A 109 -0.76 -3.28 30.45
N MET A 110 -0.20 -2.97 29.27
CA MET A 110 -0.93 -2.85 28.01
C MET A 110 -0.30 -3.75 26.97
N VAL A 111 -1.10 -4.67 26.43
CA VAL A 111 -0.70 -5.55 25.35
C VAL A 111 -1.34 -5.10 24.03
N ILE A 112 -0.49 -4.91 23.02
CA ILE A 112 -0.91 -4.69 21.65
C ILE A 112 -0.76 -6.03 20.94
N VAL A 113 -1.85 -6.77 20.79
CA VAL A 113 -1.83 -8.00 20.01
C VAL A 113 -1.83 -7.61 18.54
N VAL A 114 -0.73 -7.90 17.86
CA VAL A 114 -0.59 -7.67 16.43
C VAL A 114 -0.47 -9.02 15.76
N ALA A 115 -1.56 -9.44 15.14
CA ALA A 115 -1.61 -10.72 14.45
C ALA A 115 -1.08 -10.53 13.03
N ASP A 116 0.20 -10.83 12.84
CA ASP A 116 0.86 -10.84 11.54
C ASP A 116 0.39 -12.03 10.71
N ASP A 117 0.40 -11.85 9.40
CA ASP A 117 -0.06 -12.87 8.46
C ASP A 117 1.01 -13.20 7.42
N PRO A 118 2.11 -13.86 7.84
CA PRO A 118 3.07 -14.42 6.89
C PRO A 118 2.34 -15.35 5.91
N PHE A 119 2.77 -15.37 4.66
CA PHE A 119 2.08 -16.00 3.53
C PHE A 119 0.74 -15.36 3.14
N LEU A 120 0.28 -14.31 3.85
CA LEU A 120 -0.96 -13.59 3.51
C LEU A 120 -2.20 -14.49 3.52
N HIS A 121 -2.36 -15.35 4.53
CA HIS A 121 -3.54 -16.22 4.61
C HIS A 121 -4.87 -15.43 4.59
N SER A 122 -4.86 -14.15 4.97
CA SER A 122 -6.00 -13.24 5.08
C SER A 122 -5.65 -11.74 4.97
N SER A 123 -4.58 -11.36 4.25
CA SER A 123 -4.05 -9.98 4.27
C SER A 123 -3.51 -9.41 2.94
N GLN A 124 -3.38 -8.08 2.89
CA GLN A 124 -3.05 -7.30 1.67
C GLN A 124 -1.55 -7.19 1.37
N ASN A 125 -0.69 -7.20 2.39
CA ASN A 125 0.77 -7.16 2.27
C ASN A 125 1.44 -8.04 3.32
N GLU A 126 2.62 -8.57 3.02
CA GLU A 126 3.48 -9.14 4.05
C GLU A 126 4.21 -7.98 4.70
N GLN A 127 3.75 -7.60 5.89
CA GLN A 127 4.38 -6.56 6.68
C GLN A 127 5.07 -7.19 7.85
N ASP A 128 6.32 -6.82 8.05
CA ASP A 128 7.06 -7.23 9.21
C ASP A 128 7.00 -6.15 10.28
N ASN A 129 6.10 -6.33 11.24
CA ASN A 129 5.95 -5.37 12.34
C ASN A 129 7.10 -5.36 13.34
N ARG A 130 8.10 -6.24 13.18
CA ARG A 130 9.40 -6.07 13.84
C ARG A 130 10.05 -4.74 13.49
N TYR A 131 9.85 -4.20 12.29
CA TYR A 131 10.36 -2.87 11.94
C TYR A 131 9.62 -1.73 12.65
N TYR A 132 8.32 -1.89 12.92
CA TYR A 132 7.60 -0.95 13.79
C TYR A 132 8.06 -1.05 15.23
N ALA A 133 8.22 -2.27 15.77
CA ALA A 133 8.78 -2.49 17.10
C ALA A 133 10.18 -1.88 17.22
N LYS A 134 11.06 -2.09 16.22
CA LYS A 134 12.38 -1.44 16.07
C LYS A 134 12.28 0.07 16.10
N MET A 135 11.48 0.61 15.19
CA MET A 135 11.35 2.04 14.94
C MET A 135 10.83 2.76 16.19
N ALA A 136 9.85 2.15 16.86
CA ALA A 136 9.24 2.67 18.08
C ALA A 136 10.03 2.34 19.36
N GLY A 137 10.96 1.38 19.33
CA GLY A 137 11.69 0.84 20.49
C GLY A 137 10.83 0.02 21.46
N VAL A 138 9.68 -0.48 20.99
CA VAL A 138 8.69 -1.19 21.82
C VAL A 138 9.07 -2.66 21.98
N PRO A 139 9.05 -3.24 23.19
CA PRO A 139 9.30 -4.67 23.38
C PRO A 139 8.20 -5.49 22.72
N MET A 140 8.60 -6.61 22.14
CA MET A 140 7.69 -7.52 21.45
C MET A 140 7.95 -8.96 21.86
N LEU A 141 6.87 -9.68 22.19
CA LEU A 141 6.86 -11.11 22.44
C LEU A 141 6.18 -11.84 21.29
N GLU A 142 6.66 -13.05 20.98
CA GLU A 142 6.18 -13.84 19.85
C GLU A 142 5.90 -15.29 20.29
N PRO A 143 4.65 -15.65 20.62
CA PRO A 143 4.33 -17.01 21.05
C PRO A 143 4.30 -17.97 19.87
N SER A 144 4.68 -19.23 20.11
CA SER A 144 4.70 -20.30 19.10
C SER A 144 3.56 -21.32 19.27
N THR A 145 2.94 -21.38 20.45
CA THR A 145 1.85 -22.34 20.78
C THR A 145 0.73 -21.66 21.56
N PRO A 146 -0.46 -22.26 21.70
CA PRO A 146 -1.52 -21.71 22.53
C PRO A 146 -1.12 -21.57 24.02
N GLU A 147 -0.38 -22.54 24.58
CA GLU A 147 0.12 -22.43 25.96
C GLU A 147 1.08 -21.24 26.12
N GLU A 148 1.99 -21.04 25.16
CA GLU A 148 2.85 -19.87 25.13
C GLU A 148 2.04 -18.58 24.93
N ALA A 149 1.02 -18.58 24.07
CA ALA A 149 0.19 -17.39 23.85
C ALA A 149 -0.53 -16.98 25.14
N ARG A 150 -1.02 -17.94 25.94
CA ARG A 150 -1.55 -17.69 27.28
C ARG A 150 -0.48 -17.13 28.23
N ALA A 151 0.67 -17.79 28.32
CA ALA A 151 1.72 -17.41 29.26
C ALA A 151 2.32 -16.03 28.90
N MET A 152 2.67 -15.83 27.63
CA MET A 152 3.25 -14.59 27.11
C MET A 152 2.27 -13.43 27.10
N THR A 153 0.95 -13.66 27.06
CA THR A 153 -0.01 -12.56 27.26
C THR A 153 0.07 -12.02 28.69
N THR A 154 0.16 -12.91 29.68
CA THR A 154 0.33 -12.51 31.09
C THR A 154 1.68 -11.83 31.29
N GLU A 155 2.75 -12.45 30.77
CA GLU A 155 4.10 -11.90 30.83
C GLU A 155 4.21 -10.54 30.10
N ALA A 156 3.57 -10.37 28.95
CA ALA A 156 3.58 -9.10 28.22
C ALA A 156 2.89 -7.98 29.03
N LEU A 157 1.84 -8.30 29.80
CA LEU A 157 1.22 -7.35 30.72
C LEU A 157 2.18 -7.00 31.86
N ASP A 158 2.85 -7.99 32.44
CA ASP A 158 3.78 -7.79 33.55
C ASP A 158 5.03 -7.02 33.09
N LEU A 159 5.62 -7.36 31.94
CA LEU A 159 6.70 -6.60 31.30
C LEU A 159 6.26 -5.18 30.95
N SER A 160 5.04 -5.03 30.42
CA SER A 160 4.51 -3.72 30.07
C SER A 160 4.39 -2.81 31.30
N GLU A 161 3.97 -3.38 32.43
CA GLU A 161 3.83 -2.71 33.72
C GLU A 161 5.17 -2.43 34.39
N GLU A 162 6.07 -3.42 34.44
CA GLU A 162 7.42 -3.31 35.01
C GLU A 162 8.23 -2.22 34.32
N TYR A 163 8.17 -2.18 32.98
CA TYR A 163 8.96 -1.26 32.18
C TYR A 163 8.18 -0.01 31.76
N GLY A 164 6.92 0.11 32.14
CA GLY A 164 6.04 1.24 31.81
C GLY A 164 5.96 1.55 30.32
N ILE A 165 5.85 0.55 29.45
CA ILE A 165 5.72 0.69 27.97
C ILE A 165 4.71 -0.31 27.46
N PRO A 166 3.92 -0.03 26.40
CA PRO A 166 3.18 -1.11 25.75
C PRO A 166 4.11 -2.26 25.37
N CYS A 167 3.58 -3.48 25.37
CA CYS A 167 4.26 -4.62 24.81
C CYS A 167 3.48 -5.13 23.61
N ILE A 168 4.15 -5.34 22.48
CA ILE A 168 3.52 -6.03 21.35
C ILE A 168 3.52 -7.52 21.67
N LEU A 169 2.36 -8.17 21.59
CA LEU A 169 2.28 -9.61 21.43
C LEU A 169 2.06 -9.88 19.95
N ARG A 170 3.14 -10.15 19.22
CA ARG A 170 3.06 -10.44 17.79
C ARG A 170 2.77 -11.92 17.63
N THR A 171 1.62 -12.23 17.08
CA THR A 171 1.27 -13.61 16.73
C THR A 171 1.33 -13.78 15.22
N THR A 172 1.31 -15.03 14.78
CA THR A 172 1.06 -15.36 13.37
C THR A 172 -0.20 -16.19 13.25
N THR A 173 -0.78 -16.22 12.05
CA THR A 173 -1.95 -17.05 11.71
C THR A 173 -1.86 -18.48 12.25
N ARG A 174 -0.67 -19.12 12.20
CA ARG A 174 -0.48 -20.49 12.69
C ARG A 174 -0.66 -20.62 14.19
N VAL A 175 -0.27 -19.61 14.95
CA VAL A 175 -0.39 -19.56 16.40
C VAL A 175 -1.83 -19.23 16.78
N ASN A 176 -2.40 -18.19 16.16
CA ASN A 176 -3.77 -17.77 16.43
C ASN A 176 -4.80 -18.88 16.18
N HIS A 177 -4.61 -19.70 15.13
CA HIS A 177 -5.60 -20.70 14.68
C HIS A 177 -5.23 -22.16 14.95
N CYS A 178 -4.14 -22.45 15.66
CA CYS A 178 -3.89 -23.80 16.14
C CYS A 178 -4.63 -24.05 17.46
N ARG A 179 -5.03 -25.30 17.69
CA ARG A 179 -5.55 -25.76 18.98
C ARG A 179 -4.48 -26.55 19.71
N GLY A 180 -4.35 -26.27 21.01
CA GLY A 180 -3.35 -26.89 21.85
C GLY A 180 -3.81 -26.99 23.30
N PRO A 181 -3.21 -27.89 24.09
CA PRO A 181 -3.51 -27.97 25.51
C PRO A 181 -2.99 -26.71 26.22
N VAL A 182 -3.89 -26.05 26.95
CA VAL A 182 -3.58 -24.87 27.78
C VAL A 182 -3.87 -25.19 29.24
N THR A 183 -2.90 -24.91 30.11
CA THR A 183 -3.03 -25.09 31.57
C THR A 183 -3.55 -23.80 32.17
N PHE A 184 -4.66 -23.91 32.90
CA PHE A 184 -5.32 -22.76 33.51
C PHE A 184 -4.58 -22.38 34.81
N GLY A 185 -4.17 -21.12 34.90
CA GLY A 185 -3.67 -20.49 36.11
C GLY A 185 -4.79 -19.92 36.98
N ASP A 186 -4.40 -19.27 38.06
CA ASP A 186 -5.36 -18.65 38.99
C ASP A 186 -5.94 -17.36 38.41
N LEU A 187 -7.20 -17.10 38.75
CA LEU A 187 -7.87 -15.87 38.35
C LEU A 187 -7.65 -14.79 39.41
N PRO A 188 -7.29 -13.57 39.00
CA PRO A 188 -7.05 -12.47 39.92
C PRO A 188 -8.36 -12.05 40.61
N SER A 189 -8.23 -11.46 41.80
CA SER A 189 -9.38 -10.87 42.51
C SER A 189 -9.85 -9.55 41.86
N LYS A 190 -10.75 -8.80 42.53
CA LYS A 190 -11.43 -7.62 41.98
C LYS A 190 -10.47 -6.64 41.28
N ALA A 191 -10.98 -5.97 40.25
CA ALA A 191 -10.23 -4.93 39.52
C ALA A 191 -9.67 -3.87 40.48
N PRO A 192 -8.42 -3.40 40.28
CA PRO A 192 -7.93 -2.23 40.99
C PRO A 192 -8.79 -1.02 40.63
N ALA A 193 -8.91 -0.07 41.57
CA ALA A 193 -9.61 1.17 41.28
C ALA A 193 -8.85 1.96 40.21
N ALA A 194 -9.55 2.38 39.15
CA ALA A 194 -8.96 3.24 38.13
C ALA A 194 -8.60 4.61 38.73
N VAL A 195 -7.34 5.01 38.62
CA VAL A 195 -6.84 6.29 39.11
C VAL A 195 -5.99 6.95 38.03
N PHE A 196 -6.55 7.96 37.38
CA PHE A 196 -5.78 8.83 36.50
C PHE A 196 -5.05 9.92 37.30
N LYS A 197 -3.77 9.68 37.59
CA LYS A 197 -2.87 10.73 38.12
C LYS A 197 -2.39 11.61 36.97
N LYS A 198 -2.80 12.88 37.00
CA LYS A 198 -2.30 13.93 36.09
C LYS A 198 -0.78 14.03 36.21
N ASP A 199 -0.11 13.92 35.08
CA ASP A 199 1.33 14.10 34.97
C ASP A 199 1.66 14.68 33.59
N PRO A 200 1.32 15.97 33.36
CA PRO A 200 1.44 16.57 32.04
C PRO A 200 2.88 16.54 31.51
N PHE A 201 3.89 16.49 32.39
CA PHE A 201 5.31 16.47 32.00
C PHE A 201 5.84 15.07 31.64
N ASN A 202 5.00 14.04 31.65
CA ASN A 202 5.32 12.72 31.09
C ASN A 202 4.19 12.20 30.16
N LEU A 203 2.95 12.70 30.30
CA LEU A 203 1.79 12.21 29.54
C LEU A 203 1.36 13.13 28.38
N VAL A 204 1.82 14.38 28.35
CA VAL A 204 1.58 15.29 27.23
C VAL A 204 2.89 15.47 26.49
N VAL A 205 3.06 14.74 25.38
CA VAL A 205 4.31 14.68 24.60
C VAL A 205 4.50 15.94 23.75
N VAL A 206 4.57 17.09 24.41
CA VAL A 206 5.17 18.29 23.83
C VAL A 206 6.68 18.09 23.68
N PRO A 207 7.38 18.86 22.82
CA PRO A 207 8.80 18.65 22.57
C PRO A 207 9.70 18.56 23.81
N MET A 208 9.40 19.34 24.86
CA MET A 208 10.13 19.27 26.14
C MET A 208 10.04 17.89 26.82
N VAL A 209 8.87 17.26 26.78
CA VAL A 209 8.57 15.97 27.43
C VAL A 209 9.09 14.80 26.60
N GLY A 210 8.86 14.81 25.29
CA GLY A 210 9.31 13.74 24.39
C GLY A 210 10.82 13.50 24.43
N ARG A 211 11.61 14.57 24.59
CA ARG A 211 13.07 14.47 24.75
C ARG A 211 13.48 13.63 25.95
N LYS A 212 12.77 13.76 27.09
CA LYS A 212 13.04 12.99 28.31
C LYS A 212 12.72 11.51 28.10
N LEU A 213 11.56 11.20 27.52
CA LEU A 213 11.05 9.83 27.38
C LEU A 213 11.86 8.98 26.40
N ARG A 214 12.48 9.61 25.39
CA ARG A 214 13.39 8.92 24.46
C ARG A 214 14.53 8.18 25.17
N LEU A 215 15.06 8.73 26.27
CA LEU A 215 16.18 8.12 26.99
C LEU A 215 15.80 6.77 27.61
N ALA A 216 14.58 6.64 28.13
CA ALA A 216 14.10 5.42 28.78
C ALA A 216 13.87 4.25 27.79
N LEU A 217 13.48 4.56 26.54
CA LEU A 217 13.25 3.58 25.49
C LEU A 217 14.52 2.81 25.09
N LEU A 218 15.66 3.49 25.09
CA LEU A 218 16.94 2.95 24.66
C LEU A 218 17.44 1.80 25.54
N ASP A 219 16.99 1.69 26.79
CA ASP A 219 17.38 0.61 27.68
C ASP A 219 16.75 -0.75 27.31
N LYS A 220 15.61 -0.78 26.62
CA LYS A 220 14.90 -2.04 26.27
C LYS A 220 15.46 -2.74 25.05
N LEU A 221 15.87 -1.97 24.04
CA LEU A 221 16.51 -2.49 22.83
C LEU A 221 17.76 -3.33 23.13
N LYS A 222 18.42 -3.08 24.26
CA LYS A 222 19.58 -3.86 24.71
C LYS A 222 19.28 -5.35 24.88
N LYS A 223 18.07 -5.74 25.30
CA LYS A 223 17.71 -7.16 25.54
C LYS A 223 17.41 -7.94 24.25
N LEU A 224 16.79 -7.31 23.24
CA LEU A 224 16.45 -7.95 21.96
C LEU A 224 17.68 -8.31 21.12
N GLN A 225 18.82 -7.68 21.40
CA GLN A 225 20.09 -7.98 20.76
C GLN A 225 20.50 -9.46 20.97
N ASP A 226 20.37 -9.97 22.20
CA ASP A 226 20.83 -11.32 22.56
C ASP A 226 20.08 -12.43 21.80
N ALA A 227 18.80 -12.20 21.47
CA ALA A 227 17.98 -13.17 20.74
C ALA A 227 18.40 -13.34 19.27
N SER A 228 18.83 -12.25 18.63
CA SER A 228 19.26 -12.29 17.23
C SER A 228 20.51 -13.15 17.02
N GLU A 229 21.45 -13.09 17.98
CA GLU A 229 22.73 -13.80 17.92
C GLU A 229 22.61 -15.32 17.82
N HIS A 230 21.49 -15.89 18.27
CA HIS A 230 21.31 -17.34 18.40
C HIS A 230 20.29 -17.92 17.40
N SER A 231 19.84 -17.15 16.39
CA SER A 231 18.82 -17.59 15.43
C SER A 231 19.34 -18.55 14.35
N SER A 232 18.66 -19.70 14.15
CA SER A 232 18.96 -20.67 13.09
C SER A 232 18.58 -20.22 11.67
N LEU A 233 17.91 -19.06 11.53
CA LEU A 233 17.58 -18.46 10.24
C LEU A 233 18.79 -17.81 9.56
N ASN A 234 19.88 -17.61 10.31
CA ASN A 234 21.15 -17.14 9.81
C ASN A 234 22.03 -18.37 9.52
N PHE A 235 22.47 -18.55 8.28
CA PHE A 235 23.33 -19.68 7.93
C PHE A 235 24.42 -19.26 6.94
N THR A 236 25.51 -20.02 6.98
CA THR A 236 26.64 -19.84 6.07
C THR A 236 26.78 -21.06 5.17
N GLU A 237 27.09 -20.84 3.89
CA GLU A 237 27.44 -21.89 2.94
C GLU A 237 28.66 -21.51 2.10
N GLY A 238 29.22 -22.48 1.37
CA GLY A 238 30.44 -22.29 0.60
C GLY A 238 31.71 -22.34 1.45
N SER A 239 32.84 -22.02 0.85
CA SER A 239 34.15 -22.00 1.49
C SER A 239 35.06 -21.01 0.77
N GLY A 240 36.15 -20.60 1.43
CA GLY A 240 37.13 -19.69 0.88
C GLY A 240 37.38 -18.46 1.76
N LYS A 241 38.16 -17.51 1.23
CA LYS A 241 38.62 -16.31 1.94
C LYS A 241 37.83 -15.05 1.61
N TRP A 242 36.88 -15.14 0.70
CA TRP A 242 35.97 -14.05 0.34
C TRP A 242 34.57 -14.34 0.88
N GLY A 243 33.82 -13.28 1.21
CA GLY A 243 32.50 -13.35 1.81
C GLY A 243 31.45 -12.58 1.02
N VAL A 244 30.22 -13.08 1.01
CA VAL A 244 29.04 -12.29 0.64
C VAL A 244 28.03 -12.34 1.79
N VAL A 245 27.57 -11.19 2.26
CA VAL A 245 26.42 -11.09 3.19
C VAL A 245 25.19 -10.68 2.39
N THR A 246 24.09 -11.39 2.52
CA THR A 246 22.89 -11.11 1.73
C THR A 246 21.60 -11.52 2.46
N SER A 247 20.47 -11.00 2.00
CA SER A 247 19.12 -11.34 2.45
C SER A 247 18.14 -11.32 1.24
N GLY A 248 16.88 -11.73 1.42
CA GLY A 248 15.86 -11.69 0.35
C GLY A 248 16.21 -12.38 -0.98
N ALA A 249 15.69 -11.83 -2.09
CA ALA A 249 15.87 -12.34 -3.46
C ALA A 249 17.33 -12.25 -3.95
N SER A 250 18.08 -11.27 -3.46
CA SER A 250 19.47 -11.02 -3.87
C SER A 250 20.39 -12.22 -3.65
N TYR A 251 20.07 -13.11 -2.69
CA TYR A 251 20.78 -14.38 -2.50
C TYR A 251 20.76 -15.30 -3.72
N LEU A 252 19.65 -15.36 -4.47
CA LEU A 252 19.57 -16.20 -5.66
C LEU A 252 20.48 -15.65 -6.76
N PHE A 253 20.52 -14.33 -6.94
CA PHE A 253 21.45 -13.68 -7.85
C PHE A 253 22.92 -13.88 -7.42
N VAL A 254 23.21 -13.82 -6.11
CA VAL A 254 24.53 -14.14 -5.57
C VAL A 254 24.91 -15.59 -5.85
N LYS A 255 23.98 -16.54 -5.68
CA LYS A 255 24.22 -17.97 -5.94
C LYS A 255 24.49 -18.25 -7.42
N ASP A 256 23.67 -17.68 -8.32
CA ASP A 256 23.93 -17.75 -9.75
C ASP A 256 25.27 -17.09 -10.12
N SER A 257 25.62 -15.99 -9.47
CA SER A 257 26.90 -15.31 -9.69
C SER A 257 28.09 -16.12 -9.19
N VAL A 258 27.97 -16.81 -8.04
CA VAL A 258 29.04 -17.70 -7.54
C VAL A 258 29.30 -18.81 -8.55
N ARG A 259 28.25 -19.42 -9.10
CA ARG A 259 28.37 -20.47 -10.12
C ARG A 259 28.92 -19.94 -11.45
N ASP A 260 28.30 -18.90 -11.98
CA ASP A 260 28.62 -18.39 -13.32
C ASP A 260 30.00 -17.72 -13.38
N LEU A 261 30.53 -17.23 -12.25
CA LEU A 261 31.88 -16.66 -12.11
C LEU A 261 32.91 -17.68 -11.59
N GLU A 262 32.53 -18.94 -11.43
CA GLU A 262 33.39 -20.04 -10.96
C GLU A 262 34.07 -19.72 -9.60
N LEU A 263 33.29 -19.15 -8.68
CA LEU A 263 33.75 -18.73 -7.35
C LEU A 263 33.53 -19.80 -6.27
N GLU A 264 33.09 -21.00 -6.63
CA GLU A 264 32.99 -22.11 -5.69
C GLU A 264 34.35 -22.42 -5.03
N GLY A 265 34.35 -22.57 -3.71
CA GLY A 265 35.58 -22.76 -2.94
C GLY A 265 36.41 -21.49 -2.68
N ARG A 266 36.02 -20.35 -3.27
CA ARG A 266 36.63 -19.03 -3.03
C ARG A 266 35.77 -18.11 -2.19
N VAL A 267 34.45 -18.22 -2.33
CA VAL A 267 33.44 -17.39 -1.64
C VAL A 267 32.62 -18.20 -0.63
N LYS A 268 32.52 -17.68 0.60
CA LYS A 268 31.51 -18.04 1.59
C LYS A 268 30.33 -17.06 1.51
N VAL A 269 29.12 -17.55 1.70
CA VAL A 269 27.91 -16.70 1.70
C VAL A 269 27.22 -16.81 3.05
N LEU A 270 27.07 -15.68 3.75
CA LEU A 270 26.21 -15.54 4.93
C LEU A 270 24.84 -15.05 4.48
N LYS A 271 23.84 -15.92 4.61
CA LYS A 271 22.44 -15.55 4.45
C LYS A 271 21.87 -15.17 5.81
N LEU A 272 21.45 -13.92 5.96
CA LEU A 272 20.74 -13.47 7.16
C LEU A 272 19.24 -13.63 6.97
N GLY A 273 18.61 -14.33 7.93
CA GLY A 273 17.16 -14.46 8.04
C GLY A 273 16.57 -13.68 9.22
N PHE A 274 17.39 -13.26 10.21
CA PHE A 274 17.01 -12.34 11.29
C PHE A 274 17.87 -11.07 11.20
N THR A 275 17.30 -9.98 10.67
CA THR A 275 18.06 -8.78 10.27
C THR A 275 17.98 -7.60 11.25
N PHE A 276 17.07 -7.59 12.25
CA PHE A 276 17.09 -6.59 13.33
C PHE A 276 16.45 -7.02 14.68
N PRO A 277 17.09 -6.77 15.84
CA PRO A 277 18.50 -6.37 16.00
C PRO A 277 19.40 -7.30 15.21
N TYR A 278 20.45 -6.78 14.58
CA TYR A 278 21.28 -7.61 13.71
C TYR A 278 22.25 -8.44 14.58
N PRO A 279 22.56 -9.68 14.21
CA PRO A 279 23.37 -10.58 15.04
C PRO A 279 24.85 -10.22 14.91
N LYS A 280 25.34 -9.36 15.80
CA LYS A 280 26.71 -8.85 15.81
C LYS A 280 27.74 -9.98 15.96
N ALA A 281 27.53 -10.92 16.87
CA ALA A 281 28.43 -12.04 17.07
C ALA A 281 28.48 -12.96 15.84
N VAL A 282 27.34 -13.29 15.23
CA VAL A 282 27.31 -14.13 14.00
C VAL A 282 28.01 -13.44 12.84
N ILE A 283 27.73 -12.16 12.62
CA ILE A 283 28.35 -11.37 11.56
C ILE A 283 29.86 -11.25 11.80
N ARG A 284 30.29 -10.98 13.03
CA ARG A 284 31.70 -10.94 13.42
C ARG A 284 32.38 -12.27 13.14
N ASP A 285 31.80 -13.37 13.61
CA ASP A 285 32.40 -14.70 13.52
C ASP A 285 32.51 -15.15 12.05
N PHE A 286 31.51 -14.85 11.21
CA PHE A 286 31.58 -15.06 9.77
C PHE A 286 32.74 -14.30 9.10
N MET A 287 33.02 -13.08 9.55
CA MET A 287 34.08 -12.24 8.99
C MET A 287 35.48 -12.54 9.54
N SER A 288 35.57 -13.32 10.62
CA SER A 288 36.81 -13.50 11.38
C SER A 288 37.99 -14.06 10.57
N ASP A 289 37.72 -14.86 9.54
CA ASP A 289 38.74 -15.51 8.70
C ASP A 289 38.72 -15.06 7.22
N LEU A 290 37.98 -13.99 6.91
CA LEU A 290 37.77 -13.46 5.57
C LEU A 290 38.65 -12.23 5.28
N GLU A 291 39.06 -12.10 4.02
CA GLU A 291 39.83 -10.97 3.51
C GLU A 291 38.93 -9.85 2.99
N LYS A 292 37.83 -10.23 2.32
CA LYS A 292 36.89 -9.32 1.65
C LYS A 292 35.46 -9.79 1.86
N VAL A 293 34.52 -8.86 2.09
CA VAL A 293 33.09 -9.13 2.25
C VAL A 293 32.29 -8.15 1.40
N LEU A 294 31.47 -8.67 0.48
CA LEU A 294 30.49 -7.90 -0.28
C LEU A 294 29.12 -8.04 0.35
N VAL A 295 28.41 -6.94 0.57
CA VAL A 295 27.02 -6.96 1.03
C VAL A 295 26.11 -6.71 -0.16
N VAL A 296 25.26 -7.70 -0.45
CA VAL A 296 24.30 -7.65 -1.55
C VAL A 296 22.89 -7.68 -0.97
N GLU A 297 22.27 -6.50 -0.94
CA GLU A 297 20.90 -6.29 -0.48
C GLU A 297 20.14 -5.41 -1.47
N GLU A 298 18.81 -5.46 -1.47
CA GLU A 298 17.98 -4.56 -2.28
C GLU A 298 17.98 -3.14 -1.69
N LEU A 299 17.83 -2.13 -2.55
CA LEU A 299 17.62 -0.73 -2.14
C LEU A 299 18.74 -0.13 -1.28
N ASP A 300 18.51 0.09 0.02
CA ASP A 300 19.38 0.86 0.91
C ASP A 300 20.36 -0.03 1.71
N PRO A 301 21.50 0.52 2.20
CA PRO A 301 22.59 -0.23 2.86
C PRO A 301 22.29 -0.65 4.31
N PHE A 302 21.15 -1.31 4.57
CA PHE A 302 20.73 -1.66 5.93
C PHE A 302 21.62 -2.72 6.59
N LEU A 303 21.92 -3.81 5.87
CA LEU A 303 22.82 -4.85 6.34
C LEU A 303 24.28 -4.44 6.17
N GLU A 304 24.60 -3.67 5.13
CA GLU A 304 25.95 -3.18 4.92
C GLU A 304 26.42 -2.34 6.10
N GLU A 305 25.59 -1.41 6.58
CA GLU A 305 25.88 -0.63 7.77
C GLU A 305 26.13 -1.54 8.98
N ALA A 306 25.27 -2.53 9.22
CA ALA A 306 25.42 -3.48 10.32
C ALA A 306 26.74 -4.27 10.24
N VAL A 307 27.11 -4.73 9.05
CA VAL A 307 28.33 -5.50 8.79
C VAL A 307 29.58 -4.64 8.97
N ARG A 308 29.60 -3.43 8.42
CA ARG A 308 30.71 -2.47 8.58
C ARG A 308 30.92 -2.11 10.05
N ILE A 309 29.86 -1.78 10.76
CA ILE A 309 29.91 -1.46 12.20
C ILE A 309 30.50 -2.64 12.97
N THR A 310 30.02 -3.86 12.71
CA THR A 310 30.50 -5.06 13.38
C THR A 310 31.99 -5.34 13.10
N ALA A 311 32.43 -5.20 11.84
CA ALA A 311 33.82 -5.39 11.46
C ALA A 311 34.75 -4.39 12.17
N GLN A 312 34.37 -3.11 12.20
CA GLN A 312 35.11 -2.05 12.87
C GLN A 312 35.16 -2.25 14.39
N GLU A 313 34.01 -2.51 15.03
CA GLU A 313 33.92 -2.75 16.49
C GLU A 313 34.82 -3.93 16.93
N ALA A 314 34.92 -4.97 16.09
CA ALA A 314 35.75 -6.14 16.36
C ALA A 314 37.22 -6.01 15.93
N GLY A 315 37.62 -4.89 15.32
CA GLY A 315 38.99 -4.69 14.82
C GLY A 315 39.39 -5.66 13.70
N LEU A 316 38.44 -6.17 12.94
CA LEU A 316 38.70 -7.10 11.85
C LEU A 316 39.25 -6.34 10.63
N PRO A 317 40.41 -6.73 10.06
CA PRO A 317 41.00 -6.06 8.90
C PRO A 317 40.31 -6.42 7.57
N VAL A 318 39.06 -6.88 7.62
CA VAL A 318 38.29 -7.34 6.46
C VAL A 318 37.81 -6.14 5.63
N LEU A 319 38.01 -6.22 4.32
CA LEU A 319 37.47 -5.20 3.41
C LEU A 319 35.97 -5.43 3.23
N VAL A 320 35.13 -4.55 3.78
CA VAL A 320 33.67 -4.59 3.56
C VAL A 320 33.27 -3.61 2.46
N ALA A 321 32.48 -4.07 1.49
CA ALA A 321 31.82 -3.23 0.48
C ALA A 321 30.37 -3.64 0.27
N GLY A 322 29.56 -2.79 -0.36
CA GLY A 322 28.16 -3.09 -0.67
C GLY A 322 27.61 -2.08 -1.67
N LYS A 323 26.74 -1.19 -1.23
CA LYS A 323 26.17 -0.11 -2.02
C LYS A 323 27.24 0.86 -2.50
N GLY A 324 27.12 1.26 -3.77
CA GLY A 324 28.02 2.21 -4.41
C GLY A 324 27.73 2.30 -5.90
N ASP A 325 28.01 3.45 -6.51
CA ASP A 325 27.67 3.73 -7.91
C ASP A 325 28.35 2.73 -8.88
N ASP A 326 29.50 2.17 -8.49
CA ASP A 326 30.28 1.20 -9.26
C ASP A 326 30.19 -0.25 -8.71
N LEU A 327 29.31 -0.53 -7.74
CA LEU A 327 29.22 -1.83 -7.07
C LEU A 327 27.78 -2.37 -6.98
N VAL A 328 27.10 -2.27 -5.84
CA VAL A 328 25.68 -2.64 -5.73
C VAL A 328 24.81 -1.37 -5.83
N PRO A 329 23.93 -1.23 -6.84
CA PRO A 329 23.14 -0.02 -6.99
C PRO A 329 22.08 0.11 -5.90
N ARG A 330 21.74 1.37 -5.58
CA ARG A 330 20.63 1.72 -4.69
C ARG A 330 19.31 1.90 -5.43
N ALA A 331 19.38 2.27 -6.70
CA ALA A 331 18.22 2.54 -7.53
C ALA A 331 17.82 1.29 -8.32
N PHE A 332 16.50 1.09 -8.38
CA PHE A 332 15.87 -0.01 -9.11
C PHE A 332 16.21 -1.39 -8.55
N GLU A 333 15.55 -2.39 -9.11
CA GLU A 333 15.70 -3.79 -8.73
C GLU A 333 17.11 -4.32 -9.12
N LEU A 334 17.69 -5.17 -8.28
CA LEU A 334 18.87 -5.93 -8.67
C LEU A 334 18.50 -7.01 -9.69
N ASP A 335 19.44 -7.29 -10.58
CA ASP A 335 19.33 -8.40 -11.53
C ASP A 335 20.66 -9.16 -11.57
N ALA A 336 20.64 -10.32 -12.23
CA ALA A 336 21.82 -11.19 -12.32
C ALA A 336 23.02 -10.50 -12.96
N VAL A 337 22.83 -9.56 -13.90
CA VAL A 337 23.94 -8.83 -14.53
C VAL A 337 24.54 -7.83 -13.56
N LYS A 338 23.72 -7.06 -12.84
CA LYS A 338 24.17 -6.10 -11.83
C LYS A 338 24.95 -6.79 -10.70
N VAL A 339 24.44 -7.90 -10.16
CA VAL A 339 25.11 -8.64 -9.08
C VAL A 339 26.42 -9.29 -9.56
N LYS A 340 26.43 -9.89 -10.77
CA LYS A 340 27.68 -10.43 -11.35
C LYS A 340 28.74 -9.36 -11.58
N LYS A 341 28.37 -8.18 -12.11
CA LYS A 341 29.29 -7.04 -12.24
C LYS A 341 29.84 -6.60 -10.89
N ALA A 342 28.99 -6.49 -9.87
CA ALA A 342 29.41 -6.12 -8.52
C ALA A 342 30.40 -7.13 -7.93
N MET A 343 30.10 -8.43 -8.02
CA MET A 343 30.95 -9.51 -7.53
C MET A 343 32.27 -9.59 -8.30
N SER A 344 32.23 -9.51 -9.64
CA SER A 344 33.41 -9.50 -10.49
C SER A 344 34.35 -8.34 -10.17
N SER A 345 33.80 -7.12 -10.10
CA SER A 345 34.55 -5.91 -9.78
C SER A 345 35.19 -5.99 -8.38
N PHE A 346 34.41 -6.39 -7.37
CA PHE A 346 34.89 -6.44 -5.99
C PHE A 346 35.94 -7.52 -5.75
N PHE A 347 35.68 -8.72 -6.28
CA PHE A 347 36.57 -9.87 -6.11
C PHE A 347 37.70 -9.93 -7.15
N GLN A 348 37.72 -9.00 -8.11
CA GLN A 348 38.73 -8.93 -9.18
C GLN A 348 38.81 -10.24 -9.98
N VAL A 349 37.65 -10.72 -10.42
CA VAL A 349 37.53 -11.88 -11.31
C VAL A 349 36.99 -11.45 -12.66
N ASP A 350 37.48 -12.09 -13.73
CA ASP A 350 37.10 -11.74 -15.08
C ASP A 350 35.61 -12.03 -15.31
N TYR A 351 34.90 -11.01 -15.76
CA TYR A 351 33.52 -11.12 -16.21
C TYR A 351 33.32 -10.16 -17.35
N GLU A 352 33.09 -10.72 -18.54
CA GLU A 352 32.60 -9.93 -19.66
C GLU A 352 31.08 -9.94 -19.58
N PRO A 353 30.44 -8.81 -19.24
CA PRO A 353 28.99 -8.75 -19.25
C PRO A 353 28.53 -9.05 -20.68
N PRO A 354 27.45 -9.84 -20.84
CA PRO A 354 26.93 -10.10 -22.18
C PRO A 354 26.67 -8.77 -22.87
N GLU A 355 26.98 -8.69 -24.17
CA GLU A 355 26.62 -7.52 -24.97
C GLU A 355 25.14 -7.24 -24.72
N VAL A 356 24.88 -6.13 -24.03
CA VAL A 356 23.52 -5.68 -23.83
C VAL A 356 23.06 -5.31 -25.21
N PHE A 357 22.16 -6.13 -25.78
CA PHE A 357 21.49 -5.80 -27.02
C PHE A 357 20.96 -4.38 -26.85
N THR A 358 21.65 -3.43 -27.48
CA THR A 358 21.26 -2.04 -27.41
C THR A 358 20.13 -1.97 -28.40
N ALA A 359 18.91 -2.16 -27.89
CA ALA A 359 17.73 -1.97 -28.69
C ALA A 359 17.88 -0.60 -29.37
N PRO A 360 17.78 -0.52 -30.71
CA PRO A 360 17.86 0.76 -31.41
C PRO A 360 16.91 1.72 -30.72
N GLN A 361 17.34 2.96 -30.43
CA GLN A 361 16.59 3.93 -29.61
C GLN A 361 15.09 3.84 -29.95
N LEU A 362 14.37 3.04 -29.15
CA LEU A 362 12.99 2.76 -29.48
C LEU A 362 12.25 4.05 -29.14
N PRO A 363 11.31 4.49 -30.00
CA PRO A 363 10.48 5.63 -29.64
C PRO A 363 9.89 5.35 -28.26
N SER A 364 10.12 6.28 -27.33
CA SER A 364 9.56 6.18 -25.99
C SER A 364 8.06 5.93 -26.12
N ARG A 365 7.52 5.04 -25.28
CA ARG A 365 6.09 4.74 -25.26
C ARG A 365 5.45 5.56 -24.15
N PRO A 366 5.11 6.84 -24.39
CA PRO A 366 4.56 7.69 -23.35
C PRO A 366 3.26 7.08 -22.79
N PRO A 367 2.96 7.31 -21.50
CA PRO A 367 1.67 6.98 -20.94
C PRO A 367 0.57 7.63 -21.79
N ASN A 368 -0.38 6.84 -22.29
CA ASN A 368 -1.43 7.34 -23.17
C ASN A 368 -2.72 6.54 -22.99
N LEU A 369 -3.87 7.22 -23.10
CA LEU A 369 -5.18 6.59 -23.08
C LEU A 369 -5.41 5.78 -24.37
N CYS A 370 -6.04 4.61 -24.23
CA CYS A 370 -6.38 3.73 -25.35
C CYS A 370 -7.21 4.44 -26.45
N PRO A 371 -7.16 3.98 -27.71
CA PRO A 371 -8.02 4.48 -28.79
C PRO A 371 -9.51 4.48 -28.41
N GLY A 372 -10.12 5.67 -28.44
CA GLY A 372 -11.52 5.90 -28.03
C GLY A 372 -11.83 5.63 -26.55
N CYS A 373 -10.82 5.71 -25.67
CA CYS A 373 -11.07 5.79 -24.24
C CYS A 373 -12.00 6.98 -23.92
N PRO A 374 -13.09 6.77 -23.15
CA PRO A 374 -14.05 7.83 -22.84
C PRO A 374 -13.45 8.96 -22.00
N HIS A 375 -12.45 8.68 -21.15
CA HIS A 375 -11.74 9.71 -20.38
C HIS A 375 -11.10 10.77 -21.27
N ARG A 376 -10.68 10.41 -22.49
CA ARG A 376 -10.15 11.36 -23.48
C ARG A 376 -11.21 12.40 -23.89
N ALA A 377 -12.46 11.97 -24.05
CA ALA A 377 -13.56 12.84 -24.41
C ALA A 377 -13.96 13.75 -23.22
N THR A 378 -13.91 13.22 -22.00
CA THR A 378 -14.07 14.00 -20.75
C THR A 378 -13.02 15.09 -20.65
N TYR A 379 -11.74 14.73 -20.81
CA TYR A 379 -10.60 15.63 -20.80
C TYR A 379 -10.67 16.71 -21.87
N TYR A 380 -10.99 16.35 -23.10
CA TYR A 380 -11.23 17.32 -24.15
C TYR A 380 -12.34 18.31 -23.75
N SER A 381 -13.44 17.83 -23.19
CA SER A 381 -14.58 18.67 -22.80
C SER A 381 -14.26 19.57 -21.62
N VAL A 382 -13.60 19.06 -20.58
CA VAL A 382 -13.13 19.83 -19.43
C VAL A 382 -12.16 20.92 -19.89
N LYS A 383 -11.16 20.57 -20.71
CA LYS A 383 -10.20 21.53 -21.25
C LYS A 383 -10.87 22.65 -22.06
N LYS A 384 -11.89 22.35 -22.87
CA LYS A 384 -12.64 23.38 -23.62
C LYS A 384 -13.46 24.30 -22.72
N VAL A 385 -13.93 23.82 -21.56
CA VAL A 385 -14.76 24.62 -20.65
C VAL A 385 -13.93 25.39 -19.62
N PHE A 386 -12.84 24.80 -19.12
CA PHE A 386 -12.04 25.35 -18.01
C PHE A 386 -10.72 25.97 -18.46
N GLY A 387 -10.16 25.55 -19.61
CA GLY A 387 -8.90 26.07 -20.15
C GLY A 387 -7.66 25.52 -19.43
N ASP A 388 -6.48 25.93 -19.87
CA ASP A 388 -5.21 25.48 -19.27
C ASP A 388 -4.89 26.16 -17.92
N GLU A 389 -5.65 27.20 -17.53
CA GLU A 389 -5.43 27.97 -16.29
C GLU A 389 -6.08 27.33 -15.05
N ALA A 390 -6.99 26.37 -15.25
CA ALA A 390 -7.58 25.63 -14.14
C ALA A 390 -6.59 24.61 -13.58
N VAL A 391 -6.74 24.29 -12.30
CA VAL A 391 -5.90 23.27 -11.63
C VAL A 391 -6.60 21.93 -11.71
N TYR A 392 -5.85 20.91 -12.09
CA TYR A 392 -6.32 19.55 -12.32
C TYR A 392 -5.69 18.52 -11.36
N PRO A 393 -6.08 18.50 -10.07
CA PRO A 393 -5.69 17.41 -9.19
C PRO A 393 -6.22 16.08 -9.74
N THR A 394 -5.37 15.07 -9.76
CA THR A 394 -5.72 13.75 -10.26
C THR A 394 -5.45 12.70 -9.18
N ASP A 395 -5.70 11.45 -9.51
CA ASP A 395 -5.59 10.31 -8.59
C ASP A 395 -4.84 9.15 -9.30
N ILE A 396 -4.62 7.98 -8.68
CA ILE A 396 -3.87 6.88 -9.32
C ILE A 396 -4.79 5.99 -10.17
N GLY A 397 -4.63 6.02 -11.49
CA GLY A 397 -5.32 5.13 -12.42
C GLY A 397 -5.18 5.56 -13.88
N CYS A 398 -6.03 5.04 -14.79
CA CYS A 398 -5.96 5.37 -16.22
C CYS A 398 -6.02 6.88 -16.48
N TYR A 399 -6.66 7.60 -15.58
CA TYR A 399 -6.86 9.02 -15.64
C TYR A 399 -5.57 9.82 -15.33
N THR A 400 -4.57 9.26 -14.64
CA THR A 400 -3.21 9.82 -14.56
C THR A 400 -2.54 9.89 -15.95
N LEU A 401 -2.91 9.01 -16.89
CA LEU A 401 -2.34 8.97 -18.25
C LEU A 401 -2.73 10.20 -19.10
N GLY A 402 -3.61 11.07 -18.59
CA GLY A 402 -3.97 12.35 -19.20
C GLY A 402 -2.96 13.48 -18.98
N VAL A 403 -1.84 13.22 -18.27
CA VAL A 403 -0.83 14.23 -17.91
C VAL A 403 -0.10 14.84 -19.11
N LEU A 404 0.11 14.06 -20.18
CA LEU A 404 0.89 14.52 -21.33
C LEU A 404 0.05 15.33 -22.34
N PRO A 405 0.71 16.18 -23.16
CA PRO A 405 0.07 16.77 -24.33
C PRO A 405 -0.55 15.70 -25.24
N PRO A 406 -1.70 15.98 -25.89
CA PRO A 406 -2.42 17.25 -25.89
C PRO A 406 -3.35 17.48 -24.69
N LEU A 407 -3.55 16.46 -23.84
CA LEU A 407 -4.59 16.47 -22.82
C LEU A 407 -4.23 17.42 -21.67
N ARG A 408 -3.07 17.24 -21.02
CA ARG A 408 -2.60 18.07 -19.90
C ARG A 408 -3.64 18.21 -18.76
N MET A 409 -4.27 17.10 -18.35
CA MET A 409 -5.37 17.09 -17.36
C MET A 409 -4.96 16.49 -16.01
N ALA A 410 -3.70 16.67 -15.61
CA ALA A 410 -3.18 16.19 -14.34
C ALA A 410 -2.01 17.07 -13.89
N ASP A 411 -2.24 17.88 -12.85
CA ASP A 411 -1.26 18.81 -12.31
C ASP A 411 -0.68 18.34 -10.98
N PHE A 412 -1.43 17.55 -10.21
CA PHE A 412 -1.03 17.12 -8.86
C PHE A 412 -1.57 15.73 -8.50
N LEU A 413 -0.72 14.85 -7.96
CA LEU A 413 -1.04 13.50 -7.52
C LEU A 413 -0.08 13.05 -6.42
N ILE A 414 -0.58 12.55 -5.28
CA ILE A 414 0.26 12.02 -4.19
C ILE A 414 -0.06 10.57 -3.81
N CYS A 415 -1.34 10.17 -3.77
CA CYS A 415 -1.77 8.80 -3.46
C CYS A 415 -3.21 8.53 -3.92
N MET A 416 -3.68 7.29 -3.76
CA MET A 416 -5.06 6.94 -4.07
C MET A 416 -6.05 7.69 -3.17
N GLY A 417 -7.06 8.34 -3.75
CA GLY A 417 -8.04 9.20 -3.09
C GLY A 417 -7.59 10.65 -2.88
N SER A 418 -6.31 10.94 -3.11
CA SER A 418 -5.76 12.27 -2.86
C SER A 418 -6.31 13.34 -3.81
N GLY A 419 -6.78 12.98 -5.00
CA GLY A 419 -7.31 13.94 -5.97
C GLY A 419 -8.47 14.75 -5.38
N VAL A 420 -9.35 14.10 -4.61
CA VAL A 420 -10.50 14.75 -3.97
C VAL A 420 -10.08 15.67 -2.83
N SER A 421 -9.21 15.19 -1.94
CA SER A 421 -8.78 15.93 -0.75
C SER A 421 -7.88 17.14 -1.11
N THR A 422 -6.97 16.95 -2.07
CA THR A 422 -6.06 18.01 -2.53
C THR A 422 -6.81 19.09 -3.30
N ALA A 423 -7.83 18.74 -4.09
CA ALA A 423 -8.72 19.70 -4.74
C ALA A 423 -9.45 20.59 -3.73
N GLY A 424 -9.86 20.00 -2.60
CA GLY A 424 -10.37 20.76 -1.46
C GLY A 424 -9.39 21.84 -1.01
N GLY A 425 -8.13 21.47 -0.78
CA GLY A 425 -7.05 22.40 -0.41
C GLY A 425 -6.82 23.49 -1.46
N PHE A 426 -6.65 23.12 -2.73
CA PHE A 426 -6.46 24.09 -3.82
C PHE A 426 -7.62 25.08 -3.92
N SER A 427 -8.87 24.62 -3.81
CA SER A 427 -10.05 25.49 -3.92
C SER A 427 -10.15 26.56 -2.82
N LYS A 428 -9.39 26.39 -1.73
CA LYS A 428 -9.38 27.34 -0.61
C LYS A 428 -8.28 28.38 -0.72
N VAL A 429 -7.24 28.11 -1.49
CA VAL A 429 -6.03 28.94 -1.56
C VAL A 429 -5.78 29.55 -2.94
N LEU A 430 -6.48 29.07 -3.97
CA LEU A 430 -6.37 29.54 -5.34
C LEU A 430 -7.69 30.18 -5.81
N ASP A 431 -7.57 31.21 -6.62
CA ASP A 431 -8.71 31.81 -7.34
C ASP A 431 -9.01 31.09 -8.65
N GLN A 432 -8.09 30.25 -9.13
CA GLN A 432 -8.29 29.43 -10.32
C GLN A 432 -9.36 28.35 -10.08
N PRO A 433 -10.16 28.01 -11.11
CA PRO A 433 -11.06 26.85 -11.01
C PRO A 433 -10.28 25.58 -10.71
N VAL A 434 -10.79 24.75 -9.81
CA VAL A 434 -10.21 23.45 -9.48
C VAL A 434 -11.13 22.34 -9.97
N VAL A 435 -10.60 21.44 -10.80
CA VAL A 435 -11.33 20.30 -11.37
C VAL A 435 -10.55 19.01 -11.05
N ALA A 436 -11.05 18.26 -10.08
CA ALA A 436 -10.43 17.03 -9.61
C ALA A 436 -10.86 15.82 -10.46
N PHE A 437 -9.96 14.89 -10.72
CA PHE A 437 -10.29 13.63 -11.39
C PHE A 437 -10.05 12.44 -10.47
N ILE A 438 -11.02 11.52 -10.43
CA ILE A 438 -10.90 10.24 -9.74
C ILE A 438 -11.63 9.16 -10.54
N GLY A 439 -11.08 7.95 -10.59
CA GLY A 439 -11.80 6.80 -11.15
C GLY A 439 -12.90 6.32 -10.21
N ASP A 440 -13.94 5.68 -10.75
CA ASP A 440 -14.98 4.97 -9.97
C ASP A 440 -14.42 4.02 -8.90
N SER A 441 -13.47 3.16 -9.25
CA SER A 441 -12.84 2.21 -8.32
C SER A 441 -12.09 2.95 -7.20
N THR A 442 -11.29 3.96 -7.55
CA THR A 442 -10.54 4.77 -6.59
C THR A 442 -11.45 5.65 -5.71
N PHE A 443 -12.59 6.08 -6.25
CA PHE A 443 -13.59 6.80 -5.49
C PHE A 443 -14.12 5.94 -4.33
N PHE A 444 -14.46 4.69 -4.60
CA PHE A 444 -14.84 3.74 -3.55
C PHE A 444 -13.67 3.40 -2.60
N HIS A 445 -12.43 3.39 -3.08
CA HIS A 445 -11.24 3.08 -2.27
C HIS A 445 -10.99 4.12 -1.16
N SER A 446 -10.94 5.40 -1.52
CA SER A 446 -10.61 6.48 -0.56
C SER A 446 -11.14 7.85 -0.98
N GLY A 447 -11.88 7.94 -2.08
CA GLY A 447 -12.47 9.21 -2.54
C GLY A 447 -13.71 9.64 -1.74
N ILE A 448 -14.48 8.70 -1.17
CA ILE A 448 -15.70 9.01 -0.41
C ILE A 448 -15.39 9.89 0.81
N THR A 449 -14.35 9.57 1.58
CA THR A 449 -13.96 10.36 2.76
C THR A 449 -13.49 11.75 2.36
N GLY A 450 -12.74 11.86 1.25
CA GLY A 450 -12.36 13.15 0.66
C GLY A 450 -13.57 13.98 0.21
N LEU A 451 -14.59 13.34 -0.38
CA LEU A 451 -15.82 13.99 -0.80
C LEU A 451 -16.62 14.51 0.39
N ILE A 452 -16.86 13.66 1.41
CA ILE A 452 -17.54 14.05 2.64
C ILE A 452 -16.82 15.23 3.30
N ASN A 453 -15.48 15.19 3.35
CA ASN A 453 -14.68 16.28 3.88
C ASN A 453 -14.81 17.57 3.06
N GLY A 454 -14.82 17.47 1.73
CA GLY A 454 -15.02 18.63 0.86
C GLY A 454 -16.40 19.28 1.06
N ILE A 455 -17.43 18.46 1.23
CA ILE A 455 -18.81 18.92 1.48
C ILE A 455 -18.92 19.56 2.85
N SER A 456 -18.40 18.92 3.91
CA SER A 456 -18.51 19.42 5.28
C SER A 456 -17.78 20.75 5.51
N HIS A 457 -16.82 21.11 4.65
CA HIS A 457 -16.03 22.34 4.73
C HIS A 457 -16.31 23.34 3.60
N ASP A 458 -17.38 23.13 2.83
CA ASP A 458 -17.80 24.01 1.74
C ASP A 458 -16.69 24.27 0.70
N HIS A 459 -15.83 23.28 0.44
CA HIS A 459 -14.78 23.37 -0.56
C HIS A 459 -15.37 23.52 -1.97
N ARG A 460 -14.84 24.43 -2.78
CA ARG A 460 -15.43 24.87 -4.05
C ARG A 460 -14.66 24.32 -5.25
N PHE A 461 -14.85 23.04 -5.52
CA PHE A 461 -14.24 22.39 -6.68
C PHE A 461 -15.27 21.51 -7.42
N LEU A 462 -14.94 21.19 -8.67
CA LEU A 462 -15.65 20.17 -9.43
C LEU A 462 -14.92 18.84 -9.28
N LEU A 463 -15.58 17.83 -8.73
CA LEU A 463 -15.10 16.45 -8.77
C LEU A 463 -15.65 15.74 -10.01
N VAL A 464 -14.77 15.31 -10.89
CA VAL A 464 -15.12 14.49 -12.06
C VAL A 464 -14.79 13.03 -11.74
N VAL A 465 -15.84 12.25 -11.48
CA VAL A 465 -15.72 10.79 -11.32
C VAL A 465 -15.78 10.13 -12.69
N LEU A 466 -14.66 9.52 -13.08
CA LEU A 466 -14.44 8.87 -14.36
C LEU A 466 -14.89 7.40 -14.27
N ASP A 467 -16.19 7.18 -14.45
CA ASP A 467 -16.85 5.87 -14.37
C ASP A 467 -16.70 5.12 -15.71
N ASN A 468 -15.78 4.15 -15.73
CA ASN A 468 -15.60 3.25 -16.87
C ASN A 468 -16.07 1.81 -16.60
N GLY A 469 -16.64 1.59 -15.41
CA GLY A 469 -17.20 0.33 -14.96
C GLY A 469 -16.17 -0.76 -14.69
N THR A 470 -14.88 -0.45 -14.50
CA THR A 470 -13.83 -1.45 -14.19
C THR A 470 -12.53 -0.86 -13.61
N THR A 471 -11.79 -1.64 -12.81
CA THR A 471 -10.43 -1.29 -12.38
C THR A 471 -9.43 -1.61 -13.50
N ALA A 472 -9.36 -0.74 -14.50
CA ALA A 472 -8.74 -1.04 -15.79
C ALA A 472 -7.21 -1.30 -15.74
N MET A 473 -6.44 -0.43 -15.10
CA MET A 473 -4.97 -0.45 -15.17
C MET A 473 -4.30 -1.71 -14.59
N THR A 474 -4.93 -2.32 -13.59
CA THR A 474 -4.41 -3.52 -12.93
C THR A 474 -4.85 -4.82 -13.60
N GLY A 475 -5.71 -4.77 -14.63
CA GLY A 475 -6.17 -5.97 -15.35
C GLY A 475 -7.68 -6.07 -15.61
N HIS A 476 -8.47 -5.02 -15.34
CA HIS A 476 -9.94 -4.97 -15.40
C HIS A 476 -10.64 -5.73 -14.26
N GLN A 477 -10.13 -5.60 -13.03
CA GLN A 477 -10.76 -6.17 -11.84
C GLN A 477 -12.09 -5.49 -11.54
N PRO A 478 -13.11 -6.23 -11.09
CA PRO A 478 -14.38 -5.65 -10.65
C PRO A 478 -14.17 -4.73 -9.43
N HIS A 479 -15.10 -3.78 -9.24
CA HIS A 479 -15.20 -2.89 -8.08
C HIS A 479 -16.69 -2.72 -7.74
N PRO A 480 -17.07 -2.04 -6.63
CA PRO A 480 -18.46 -2.00 -6.16
C PRO A 480 -19.51 -1.48 -7.17
N GLY A 481 -19.10 -0.71 -8.18
CA GLY A 481 -19.96 -0.09 -9.19
C GLY A 481 -20.00 -0.77 -10.57
N ILE A 482 -19.47 -1.99 -10.72
CA ILE A 482 -19.41 -2.69 -12.01
C ILE A 482 -20.80 -3.01 -12.61
N GLU A 483 -20.95 -2.88 -13.93
CA GLU A 483 -22.20 -3.15 -14.67
C GLU A 483 -22.08 -4.23 -15.76
N LEU A 484 -20.87 -4.68 -16.09
CA LEU A 484 -20.62 -5.63 -17.18
C LEU A 484 -19.73 -6.77 -16.67
N THR A 485 -20.16 -8.01 -16.86
CA THR A 485 -19.44 -9.22 -16.45
C THR A 485 -19.39 -10.23 -17.61
N PRO A 486 -18.63 -11.36 -17.51
CA PRO A 486 -18.65 -12.42 -18.52
C PRO A 486 -20.04 -13.00 -18.80
N GLU A 487 -20.94 -12.99 -17.83
CA GLU A 487 -22.31 -13.48 -17.94
C GLU A 487 -23.25 -12.48 -18.65
N GLY A 488 -22.84 -11.22 -18.78
CA GLY A 488 -23.61 -10.17 -19.45
C GLY A 488 -23.68 -8.86 -18.65
N LYS A 489 -24.66 -8.02 -18.98
CA LYS A 489 -24.90 -6.74 -18.30
C LYS A 489 -25.72 -6.98 -17.03
N ILE A 490 -25.32 -6.35 -15.93
CA ILE A 490 -25.97 -6.41 -14.63
C ILE A 490 -26.22 -5.01 -14.08
N GLU A 491 -27.12 -4.90 -13.10
CA GLU A 491 -27.26 -3.67 -12.31
C GLU A 491 -26.10 -3.53 -11.31
N PRO A 492 -25.55 -2.32 -11.11
CA PRO A 492 -24.46 -2.11 -10.17
C PRO A 492 -24.97 -2.27 -8.75
N LYS A 493 -24.22 -3.04 -7.95
CA LYS A 493 -24.58 -3.32 -6.55
C LYS A 493 -24.52 -2.06 -5.68
N VAL A 494 -23.58 -1.17 -5.96
CA VAL A 494 -23.48 0.15 -5.32
C VAL A 494 -23.56 1.21 -6.40
N SER A 495 -24.68 1.95 -6.45
CA SER A 495 -24.83 3.07 -7.37
C SER A 495 -23.95 4.23 -6.92
N LEU A 496 -23.00 4.58 -7.78
CA LEU A 496 -22.12 5.72 -7.60
C LEU A 496 -22.92 7.02 -7.41
N GLU A 497 -23.98 7.20 -8.21
CA GLU A 497 -24.90 8.34 -8.12
C GLU A 497 -25.55 8.44 -6.74
N LYS A 498 -26.08 7.31 -6.22
CA LYS A 498 -26.73 7.28 -4.91
C LYS A 498 -25.75 7.51 -3.76
N VAL A 499 -24.53 6.99 -3.85
CA VAL A 499 -23.49 7.23 -2.83
C VAL A 499 -23.10 8.71 -2.80
N ILE A 500 -22.86 9.31 -3.96
CA ILE A 500 -22.54 10.74 -4.08
C ILE A 500 -23.67 11.60 -3.53
N ALA A 501 -24.93 11.28 -3.87
CA ALA A 501 -26.09 11.96 -3.30
C ALA A 501 -26.18 11.77 -1.77
N GLY A 502 -25.94 10.55 -1.27
CA GLY A 502 -25.95 10.23 0.16
C GLY A 502 -24.84 10.92 0.96
N CYS A 503 -23.73 11.33 0.32
CA CYS A 503 -22.69 12.14 0.94
C CYS A 503 -23.11 13.61 1.14
N GLY A 504 -24.23 14.04 0.57
CA GLY A 504 -24.76 15.40 0.71
C GLY A 504 -24.43 16.35 -0.45
N VAL A 505 -24.03 15.84 -1.62
CA VAL A 505 -23.76 16.67 -2.80
C VAL A 505 -25.04 17.32 -3.31
N LYS A 506 -25.02 18.65 -3.43
CA LYS A 506 -26.17 19.44 -3.92
C LYS A 506 -26.24 19.48 -5.45
N HIS A 507 -25.09 19.55 -6.11
CA HIS A 507 -24.97 19.72 -7.56
C HIS A 507 -24.24 18.53 -8.15
N ALA A 508 -25.00 17.59 -8.72
CA ALA A 508 -24.45 16.40 -9.36
C ALA A 508 -25.10 16.17 -10.73
N ALA A 509 -24.30 15.72 -11.71
CA ALA A 509 -24.80 15.33 -13.02
C ALA A 509 -24.09 14.07 -13.54
N THR A 510 -24.79 13.28 -14.35
CA THR A 510 -24.23 12.11 -15.04
C THR A 510 -24.31 12.31 -16.55
N VAL A 511 -23.19 12.09 -17.24
CA VAL A 511 -23.09 12.25 -18.71
C VAL A 511 -22.40 11.06 -19.34
N ASN A 512 -22.75 10.76 -20.59
CA ASN A 512 -21.91 9.95 -21.45
C ASN A 512 -20.89 10.87 -22.13
N PRO A 513 -19.58 10.78 -21.81
CA PRO A 513 -18.57 11.70 -22.31
C PRO A 513 -18.37 11.62 -23.84
N LEU A 514 -18.85 10.56 -24.50
CA LEU A 514 -18.84 10.44 -25.95
C LEU A 514 -19.81 11.41 -26.64
N GLN A 515 -20.75 12.03 -25.90
CA GLN A 515 -21.60 13.11 -26.38
C GLN A 515 -20.94 14.45 -26.03
N VAL A 516 -19.99 14.89 -26.86
CA VAL A 516 -19.05 15.99 -26.52
C VAL A 516 -19.79 17.29 -26.21
N LYS A 517 -20.72 17.71 -27.07
CA LYS A 517 -21.47 18.96 -26.86
C LYS A 517 -22.28 18.94 -25.56
N LYS A 518 -23.05 17.87 -25.32
CA LYS A 518 -23.84 17.71 -24.09
C LYS A 518 -22.94 17.71 -22.84
N THR A 519 -21.78 17.08 -22.92
CA THR A 519 -20.79 17.06 -21.83
C THR A 519 -20.27 18.46 -21.55
N GLN A 520 -19.96 19.25 -22.59
CA GLN A 520 -19.54 20.65 -22.44
C GLN A 520 -20.65 21.53 -21.86
N ASP A 521 -21.89 21.37 -22.30
CA ASP A 521 -23.04 22.13 -21.77
C ASP A 521 -23.23 21.88 -20.27
N VAL A 522 -23.21 20.60 -19.82
CA VAL A 522 -23.30 20.23 -18.40
C VAL A 522 -22.09 20.74 -17.59
N LEU A 523 -20.89 20.67 -18.16
CA LEU A 523 -19.69 21.22 -17.51
C LEU A 523 -19.79 22.75 -17.34
N GLN A 524 -20.39 23.47 -18.29
CA GLN A 524 -20.65 24.92 -18.14
C GLN A 524 -21.67 25.21 -17.05
N GLU A 525 -22.69 24.36 -16.89
CA GLU A 525 -23.66 24.47 -15.79
C GLU A 525 -22.97 24.24 -14.43
N LEU A 526 -22.22 23.15 -14.27
CA LEU A 526 -21.47 22.86 -13.04
C LEU A 526 -20.38 23.90 -12.73
N ARG A 527 -19.76 24.49 -13.77
CA ARG A 527 -18.82 25.60 -13.57
C ARG A 527 -19.48 26.81 -12.90
N ARG A 528 -20.78 27.05 -13.14
CA ARG A 528 -21.52 28.13 -12.48
C ARG A 528 -21.79 27.81 -11.01
N THR A 529 -22.08 26.55 -10.68
CA THR A 529 -22.36 26.10 -9.30
C THR A 529 -21.12 26.11 -8.42
N MET A 530 -19.91 26.02 -8.99
CA MET A 530 -18.64 26.17 -8.23
C MET A 530 -18.48 27.54 -7.53
N LYS A 531 -19.32 28.53 -7.87
CA LYS A 531 -19.35 29.81 -7.13
C LYS A 531 -20.07 29.71 -5.79
N GLU A 532 -20.84 28.65 -5.58
CA GLU A 532 -21.57 28.37 -4.34
C GLU A 532 -20.72 27.53 -3.38
N PRO A 533 -20.97 27.61 -2.06
CA PRO A 533 -20.36 26.71 -1.07
C PRO A 533 -20.66 25.23 -1.36
N GLY A 534 -19.62 24.40 -1.36
CA GLY A 534 -19.70 22.94 -1.49
C GLY A 534 -19.16 22.38 -2.81
N VAL A 535 -19.09 21.04 -2.85
CA VAL A 535 -18.50 20.30 -3.97
C VAL A 535 -19.55 20.03 -5.04
N SER A 536 -19.23 20.35 -6.29
CA SER A 536 -20.02 19.92 -7.45
C SER A 536 -19.45 18.63 -8.02
N VAL A 537 -20.29 17.71 -8.51
CA VAL A 537 -19.83 16.39 -8.99
C VAL A 537 -20.33 16.10 -10.40
N LEU A 538 -19.43 15.68 -11.29
CA LEU A 538 -19.76 15.13 -12.60
C LEU A 538 -19.39 13.65 -12.63
N ILE A 539 -20.36 12.79 -12.92
CA ILE A 539 -20.12 11.37 -13.20
C ILE A 539 -20.04 11.21 -14.72
N SER A 540 -18.83 10.97 -15.21
CA SER A 540 -18.55 10.76 -16.62
C SER A 540 -18.57 9.27 -16.94
N LYS A 541 -19.75 8.75 -17.31
CA LYS A 541 -20.08 7.33 -17.40
C LYS A 541 -20.00 6.78 -18.82
N SER A 542 -19.05 5.90 -19.10
CA SER A 542 -18.97 5.12 -20.35
C SER A 542 -18.03 3.94 -20.18
N PRO A 543 -18.39 2.72 -20.65
CA PRO A 543 -17.59 1.53 -20.41
C PRO A 543 -16.17 1.64 -20.99
N CYS A 544 -15.20 1.00 -20.33
CA CYS A 544 -13.87 0.80 -20.89
C CYS A 544 -13.96 -0.02 -22.19
N PRO A 545 -13.48 0.49 -23.34
CA PRO A 545 -13.63 -0.21 -24.62
C PRO A 545 -12.84 -1.51 -24.68
N LEU A 546 -11.70 -1.60 -23.98
CA LEU A 546 -10.92 -2.85 -23.92
C LEU A 546 -11.64 -3.93 -23.10
N TYR A 547 -12.27 -3.53 -22.00
CA TYR A 547 -13.05 -4.43 -21.16
C TYR A 547 -14.30 -4.93 -21.90
N GLU A 548 -15.05 -4.01 -22.50
CA GLU A 548 -16.25 -4.34 -23.27
C GLU A 548 -15.93 -5.28 -24.45
N ASN A 549 -14.85 -5.02 -25.19
CA ASN A 549 -14.43 -5.88 -26.30
C ASN A 549 -14.00 -7.27 -25.83
N ARG A 550 -13.28 -7.37 -24.70
CA ARG A 550 -12.85 -8.65 -24.12
C ARG A 550 -14.05 -9.54 -23.77
N LEU A 551 -15.09 -8.97 -23.19
CA LEU A 551 -16.25 -9.73 -22.71
C LEU A 551 -17.28 -10.01 -23.81
N LEU A 552 -17.61 -9.00 -24.61
CA LEU A 552 -18.70 -9.10 -25.57
C LEU A 552 -18.25 -9.55 -26.97
N GLY A 553 -16.94 -9.64 -27.21
CA GLY A 553 -16.39 -9.97 -28.53
C GLY A 553 -16.86 -9.02 -29.64
N LYS A 554 -17.23 -7.78 -29.28
CA LYS A 554 -17.89 -6.84 -30.21
C LYS A 554 -16.99 -6.58 -31.42
N ARG A 555 -17.45 -7.03 -32.59
CA ARG A 555 -16.86 -6.66 -33.88
C ARG A 555 -17.24 -5.22 -34.21
N ARG A 556 -16.23 -4.41 -34.54
CA ARG A 556 -16.39 -3.02 -34.96
C ARG A 556 -17.19 -2.98 -36.26
N LYS A 557 -18.35 -2.31 -36.23
CA LYS A 557 -19.20 -2.13 -37.44
C LYS A 557 -18.83 -0.89 -38.24
N VAL A 558 -18.30 0.13 -37.55
CA VAL A 558 -17.94 1.43 -38.11
C VAL A 558 -16.61 1.87 -37.52
N VAL A 559 -15.69 2.27 -38.40
CA VAL A 559 -14.48 3.02 -38.07
C VAL A 559 -14.60 4.41 -38.68
N PHE A 560 -13.63 5.28 -38.43
CA PHE A 560 -13.59 6.62 -38.99
C PHE A 560 -12.35 6.78 -39.84
N GLU A 561 -12.45 7.58 -40.90
CA GLU A 561 -11.35 7.96 -41.78
C GLU A 561 -11.32 9.48 -41.95
N VAL A 562 -10.14 10.00 -42.31
CA VAL A 562 -9.98 11.40 -42.71
C VAL A 562 -10.25 11.48 -44.21
N ASP A 563 -11.14 12.36 -44.60
CA ASP A 563 -11.36 12.73 -45.99
C ASP A 563 -10.28 13.71 -46.44
N GLU A 564 -9.31 13.20 -47.21
CA GLU A 564 -8.16 13.97 -47.68
C GLU A 564 -8.59 15.19 -48.53
N SER A 565 -9.73 15.12 -49.22
CA SER A 565 -10.22 16.21 -50.07
C SER A 565 -10.75 17.42 -49.30
N SER A 566 -11.13 17.23 -48.03
CA SER A 566 -11.71 18.27 -47.18
C SER A 566 -10.85 18.61 -45.95
N CYS A 567 -9.70 17.96 -45.79
CA CYS A 567 -8.77 18.19 -44.69
C CYS A 567 -7.81 19.35 -45.01
N ASP A 568 -7.80 20.37 -44.17
CA ASP A 568 -6.92 21.55 -44.29
C ASP A 568 -5.59 21.39 -43.53
N LEU A 569 -5.31 20.21 -42.96
CA LEU A 569 -4.15 19.92 -42.13
C LEU A 569 -3.96 20.91 -40.96
N CYS A 570 -5.04 21.46 -40.39
CA CYS A 570 -4.96 22.33 -39.21
C CYS A 570 -4.49 21.65 -37.92
N LYS A 571 -4.23 20.33 -37.93
CA LYS A 571 -3.71 19.50 -36.82
C LYS A 571 -4.52 19.47 -35.52
N ARG A 572 -5.65 20.18 -35.41
CA ARG A 572 -6.51 20.20 -34.21
C ARG A 572 -6.93 18.80 -33.71
N CYS A 573 -7.15 17.84 -34.60
CA CYS A 573 -7.46 16.46 -34.20
C CYS A 573 -6.31 15.76 -33.43
N LEU A 574 -5.07 16.16 -33.70
CA LEU A 574 -3.87 15.71 -33.00
C LEU A 574 -3.60 16.56 -31.75
N GLU A 575 -3.69 17.89 -31.89
CA GLU A 575 -3.30 18.87 -30.87
C GLU A 575 -4.33 19.11 -29.77
N ASP A 576 -5.61 18.81 -30.01
CA ASP A 576 -6.65 18.93 -29.00
C ASP A 576 -7.14 17.56 -28.48
N LEU A 577 -7.25 16.56 -29.36
CA LEU A 577 -7.83 15.25 -29.01
C LEU A 577 -6.75 14.16 -28.83
N GLY A 578 -5.79 14.06 -29.75
CA GLY A 578 -4.61 13.17 -29.62
C GLY A 578 -4.91 11.68 -29.52
N CYS A 579 -5.93 11.17 -30.23
CA CYS A 579 -6.24 9.74 -30.24
C CYS A 579 -5.06 8.92 -30.81
N PRO A 580 -4.61 7.82 -30.18
CA PRO A 580 -3.52 6.99 -30.70
C PRO A 580 -3.84 6.28 -32.02
N ALA A 581 -5.10 6.30 -32.45
CA ALA A 581 -5.47 5.79 -33.77
C ALA A 581 -5.07 6.75 -34.90
N PHE A 582 -4.69 8.01 -34.63
CA PHE A 582 -4.17 8.89 -35.67
C PHE A 582 -2.70 8.56 -36.00
N SER A 583 -2.36 8.63 -37.27
CA SER A 583 -0.99 8.45 -37.78
C SER A 583 -0.68 9.46 -38.87
N TRP A 584 0.58 9.90 -38.94
CA TRP A 584 1.11 10.59 -40.11
C TRP A 584 1.26 9.61 -41.28
N SER A 585 0.94 10.06 -42.48
CA SER A 585 1.14 9.31 -43.72
C SER A 585 1.44 10.25 -44.88
N THR A 586 1.82 9.68 -46.01
CA THR A 586 1.99 10.39 -47.28
C THR A 586 0.80 10.05 -48.20
N SER A 587 0.19 11.07 -48.80
CA SER A 587 -0.88 10.91 -49.79
C SER A 587 -0.32 10.29 -51.08
N ALA A 588 -1.22 9.87 -51.99
CA ALA A 588 -0.82 9.39 -53.31
C ALA A 588 -0.09 10.46 -54.16
N ALA A 589 -0.29 11.74 -53.83
CA ALA A 589 0.35 12.89 -54.47
C ALA A 589 1.71 13.27 -53.84
N GLY A 590 2.14 12.58 -52.78
CA GLY A 590 3.40 12.87 -52.08
C GLY A 590 3.28 13.85 -50.91
N ASP A 591 2.09 14.36 -50.62
CA ASP A 591 1.85 15.33 -49.54
C ASP A 591 1.69 14.66 -48.18
N THR A 592 2.11 15.36 -47.12
CA THR A 592 1.85 14.89 -45.75
C THR A 592 0.36 14.93 -45.44
N CYS A 593 -0.23 13.83 -45.01
CA CYS A 593 -1.62 13.75 -44.57
C CYS A 593 -1.79 13.05 -43.21
N ILE A 594 -2.93 13.27 -42.57
CA ILE A 594 -3.31 12.60 -41.32
C ILE A 594 -4.28 11.47 -41.68
N ARG A 595 -4.02 10.25 -41.19
CA ARG A 595 -4.92 9.10 -41.33
C ARG A 595 -5.34 8.56 -39.98
N ILE A 596 -6.45 7.82 -39.97
CA ILE A 596 -6.90 7.04 -38.83
C ILE A 596 -6.62 5.57 -39.14
N ASN A 597 -5.82 4.93 -38.29
CA ASN A 597 -5.55 3.50 -38.35
C ASN A 597 -6.82 2.71 -38.03
N GLU A 598 -7.37 2.05 -39.04
CA GLU A 598 -8.59 1.24 -38.97
C GLU A 598 -8.48 0.11 -37.94
N ALA A 599 -7.32 -0.54 -37.83
CA ALA A 599 -7.07 -1.62 -36.88
C ALA A 599 -7.04 -1.14 -35.42
N LEU A 600 -6.73 0.13 -35.16
CA LEU A 600 -6.74 0.74 -33.83
C LEU A 600 -8.04 1.49 -33.51
N CYS A 601 -8.75 1.99 -34.52
CA CYS A 601 -9.97 2.77 -34.32
C CYS A 601 -11.06 1.94 -33.62
N SER A 602 -11.58 2.46 -32.50
CA SER A 602 -12.65 1.82 -31.73
C SER A 602 -14.06 2.26 -32.14
N GLY A 603 -14.19 3.22 -33.06
CA GLY A 603 -15.50 3.68 -33.55
C GLY A 603 -16.27 4.60 -32.60
N CYS A 604 -15.61 5.21 -31.61
CA CYS A 604 -16.27 6.06 -30.58
C CYS A 604 -16.91 7.37 -31.10
N SER A 605 -16.69 7.76 -32.35
CA SER A 605 -17.20 8.97 -33.04
C SER A 605 -16.77 10.34 -32.51
N VAL A 606 -16.02 10.42 -31.40
CA VAL A 606 -15.60 11.70 -30.79
C VAL A 606 -14.85 12.60 -31.78
N CYS A 607 -13.96 12.02 -32.60
CA CYS A 607 -13.19 12.79 -33.58
C CYS A 607 -14.06 13.42 -34.68
N ALA A 608 -15.13 12.74 -35.13
CA ALA A 608 -16.06 13.25 -36.14
C ALA A 608 -16.97 14.38 -35.60
N GLN A 609 -17.17 14.45 -34.29
CA GLN A 609 -17.88 15.57 -33.65
C GLN A 609 -17.05 16.85 -33.61
N ILE A 610 -15.72 16.74 -33.73
CA ILE A 610 -14.76 17.84 -33.58
C ILE A 610 -14.22 18.31 -34.94
N CYS A 611 -14.13 17.41 -35.94
CA CYS A 611 -13.60 17.71 -37.26
C CYS A 611 -14.56 17.26 -38.37
N LYS A 612 -14.97 18.20 -39.24
CA LYS A 612 -15.88 17.94 -40.36
C LYS A 612 -15.28 17.05 -41.44
N SER A 613 -13.95 17.03 -41.55
CA SER A 613 -13.21 16.21 -42.51
C SER A 613 -13.04 14.76 -42.05
N ILE A 614 -13.63 14.36 -40.91
CA ILE A 614 -13.61 12.98 -40.42
C ILE A 614 -14.99 12.36 -40.63
N ARG A 615 -15.06 11.27 -41.40
CA ARG A 615 -16.31 10.61 -41.78
C ARG A 615 -16.33 9.13 -41.39
N PRO A 616 -17.52 8.55 -41.14
CA PRO A 616 -17.63 7.12 -40.84
C PRO A 616 -17.35 6.27 -42.08
N LYS A 617 -16.62 5.16 -41.89
CA LYS A 617 -16.34 4.12 -42.87
C LYS A 617 -16.86 2.79 -42.32
N LYS A 618 -17.72 2.11 -43.07
CA LYS A 618 -18.21 0.76 -42.69
C LYS A 618 -17.10 -0.25 -42.95
N ILE A 619 -16.87 -1.16 -41.99
CA ILE A 619 -15.98 -2.30 -42.20
C ILE A 619 -16.78 -3.35 -42.98
N GLY A 620 -16.30 -3.75 -44.16
CA GLY A 620 -16.92 -4.83 -44.94
C GLY A 620 -16.78 -6.18 -44.22
N GLU A 621 -17.75 -7.09 -44.40
CA GLU A 621 -17.64 -8.47 -43.91
C GLU A 621 -16.56 -9.23 -44.67
N GLY A 622 -15.30 -9.08 -44.25
CA GLY A 622 -14.17 -9.84 -44.78
C GLY A 622 -14.28 -11.31 -44.39
N LYS A 623 -14.39 -12.19 -45.39
CA LYS A 623 -14.34 -13.66 -45.26
C LYS A 623 -13.08 -14.05 -44.47
N GLY A 624 -13.27 -14.83 -43.40
CA GLY A 624 -12.16 -15.40 -42.64
C GLY A 624 -11.31 -16.30 -43.52
N GLY A 625 -10.08 -15.86 -43.82
CA GLY A 625 -8.99 -16.72 -44.24
C GLY A 625 -8.13 -16.99 -43.01
N ASN A 626 -8.07 -18.25 -42.59
CA ASN A 626 -6.96 -18.76 -41.80
C ASN A 626 -5.74 -18.80 -42.72
N GLU A 627 -4.73 -17.97 -42.45
CA GLU A 627 -3.33 -18.26 -42.73
C GLU A 627 -2.49 -17.81 -41.53
#